data_AF-A0A672T3A5-F1
#
_entry.id   AF-A0A672T3A5-F1
#
_cell.length_a   1.000
_cell.length_b   1.000
_cell.length_c   1.000
_cell.angle_alpha   90.00
_cell.angle_beta   90.00
_cell.angle_gamma   90.00
#
_symmetry.space_group_name_H-M   'P 1'
#
loop_
_entity.id
_entity.type
_entity.pdbx_description
1 polymer ?
#
loop_
_entity_poly.entity_id
_entity_poly.type
_entity_poly.pdbx_seq_one_letter_code
_entity_poly.pdbx_strand_id
1 'polypeptide(L)'
;MIFFVCRSSMSGPHLLKRGKEHRKMDVHRDFTVASPAEFVTRFGGNHIIDKVLIANNGIAAVKCMRSIRRWSYEMFRNERIIRFVVMVTPEDLKANAEYIKMADHYVPISGGPNNNNYDNVEMIIDIAKRIPVQAVWAGWGNASENLKLPELLHKSGIYFLGISSHYI
;
A
#
# COMPACT_ATOMS: atom_id res chain seq x y z
N MET A 1 -36.06 1.99 17.00
CA MET A 1 -35.47 2.28 18.32
C MET A 1 -34.53 3.47 18.16
N ILE A 2 -35.05 4.67 17.85
CA ILE A 2 -35.50 5.75 18.75
C ILE A 2 -34.53 5.97 19.91
N PHE A 3 -33.76 7.05 19.84
CA PHE A 3 -33.56 7.97 20.97
C PHE A 3 -33.48 9.40 20.45
N PHE A 4 -34.31 10.25 21.03
CA PHE A 4 -34.44 11.69 20.83
C PHE A 4 -34.47 12.26 22.24
N VAL A 5 -33.60 13.20 22.63
CA VAL A 5 -33.86 14.08 23.78
C VAL A 5 -33.25 15.48 23.56
N CYS A 6 -34.18 16.42 23.44
CA CYS A 6 -34.26 17.81 23.88
C CYS A 6 -33.12 18.83 23.75
N ARG A 7 -33.50 19.92 23.09
CA ARG A 7 -32.95 21.28 23.16
C ARG A 7 -33.85 22.11 24.10
N SER A 8 -33.26 22.90 25.01
CA SER A 8 -33.88 24.03 25.74
C SER A 8 -32.78 25.11 25.92
N SER A 9 -32.75 26.22 25.17
CA SER A 9 -33.38 27.54 25.35
C SER A 9 -32.46 28.61 26.01
N MET A 10 -32.70 29.88 25.66
CA MET A 10 -31.80 31.05 25.52
C MET A 10 -31.43 31.83 26.80
N SER A 11 -30.26 32.51 26.83
CA SER A 11 -30.09 33.87 27.43
C SER A 11 -28.69 34.50 27.19
N GLY A 12 -28.66 35.79 26.81
CA GLY A 12 -27.55 36.74 27.11
C GLY A 12 -26.54 37.12 26.00
N PRO A 13 -26.44 38.41 25.57
CA PRO A 13 -25.41 38.91 24.66
C PRO A 13 -24.25 39.60 25.41
N HIS A 14 -22.99 39.30 25.07
CA HIS A 14 -21.90 40.27 25.28
C HIS A 14 -20.68 40.01 24.36
N LEU A 15 -20.31 41.08 23.67
CA LEU A 15 -19.08 41.31 22.90
C LEU A 15 -17.79 40.75 23.53
N LEU A 16 -17.02 40.03 22.72
CA LEU A 16 -15.56 40.15 22.68
C LEU A 16 -15.05 39.75 21.29
N LYS A 17 -14.68 40.75 20.50
CA LYS A 17 -13.86 40.58 19.30
C LYS A 17 -12.50 40.03 19.77
N ARG A 18 -12.26 38.74 19.57
CA ARG A 18 -10.91 38.17 19.64
C ARG A 18 -10.62 37.55 18.27
N GLY A 19 -9.80 38.26 17.49
CA GLY A 19 -9.31 37.77 16.22
C GLY A 19 -8.66 36.41 16.41
N LYS A 20 -9.31 35.37 15.90
CA LYS A 20 -8.63 34.11 15.63
C LYS A 20 -7.86 34.32 14.34
N GLU A 21 -6.58 34.64 14.46
CA GLU A 21 -5.60 34.28 13.44
C GLU A 21 -5.77 32.78 13.19
N HIS A 22 -6.53 32.44 12.16
CA HIS A 22 -6.33 31.18 11.48
C HIS A 22 -4.93 31.28 10.88
N ARG A 23 -3.94 30.69 11.55
CA ARG A 23 -2.72 30.29 10.86
C ARG A 23 -3.16 29.39 9.72
N LYS A 24 -3.35 29.97 8.53
CA LYS A 24 -3.23 29.23 7.29
C LYS A 24 -1.85 28.59 7.37
N MET A 25 -1.81 27.29 7.65
CA MET A 25 -0.59 26.54 7.41
C MET A 25 -0.35 26.66 5.92
N ASP A 26 0.69 27.42 5.54
CA ASP A 26 1.19 27.42 4.18
C ASP A 26 1.48 25.96 3.82
N VAL A 27 0.64 25.39 2.96
CA VAL A 27 0.70 24.01 2.45
C VAL A 27 1.95 23.79 1.59
N HIS A 28 2.78 24.83 1.42
CA HIS A 28 3.88 24.89 0.47
C HIS A 28 5.23 25.19 1.10
N ARG A 29 5.49 24.75 2.33
CA ARG A 29 6.87 24.46 2.71
C ARG A 29 7.28 23.20 1.95
N ASP A 30 8.40 23.24 1.24
CA ASP A 30 8.99 22.09 0.56
C ASP A 30 9.03 20.89 1.51
N PHE A 31 8.04 20.01 1.37
CA PHE A 31 7.79 18.86 2.21
C PHE A 31 8.55 17.65 1.66
N THR A 32 9.72 17.88 1.09
CA THR A 32 10.53 16.84 0.49
C THR A 32 11.36 16.19 1.59
N VAL A 33 11.21 14.89 1.73
CA VAL A 33 12.07 14.02 2.55
C VAL A 33 13.03 13.28 1.62
N ALA A 34 14.25 13.00 2.07
CA ALA A 34 15.29 12.45 1.21
C ALA A 34 15.17 10.92 1.01
N SER A 35 14.54 10.20 1.94
CA SER A 35 14.44 8.74 1.89
C SER A 35 13.20 8.18 2.61
N PRO A 36 12.76 6.94 2.29
CA PRO A 36 11.69 6.28 3.02
C PRO A 36 11.99 6.13 4.52
N ALA A 37 13.26 5.94 4.90
CA ALA A 37 13.69 5.85 6.30
C ALA A 37 13.44 7.16 7.07
N GLU A 38 13.80 8.28 6.47
CA GLU A 38 13.55 9.60 7.03
C GLU A 38 12.05 9.90 7.12
N PHE A 39 11.29 9.56 6.07
CA PHE A 39 9.83 9.69 6.06
C PHE A 39 9.22 8.94 7.24
N VAL A 40 9.53 7.65 7.38
CA VAL A 40 9.00 6.79 8.45
C VAL A 40 9.31 7.38 9.82
N THR A 41 10.57 7.78 10.05
CA THR A 41 10.97 8.39 11.33
C THR A 41 10.19 9.69 11.60
N ARG A 42 10.06 10.56 10.60
CA ARG A 42 9.40 11.86 10.71
C ARG A 42 7.89 11.75 11.00
N PHE A 43 7.23 10.74 10.44
CA PHE A 43 5.80 10.51 10.62
C PHE A 43 5.47 9.51 11.73
N GLY A 44 6.46 9.08 12.52
CA GLY A 44 6.24 8.15 13.64
C GLY A 44 5.86 6.74 13.20
N GLY A 45 6.29 6.32 12.01
CA GLY A 45 6.19 4.94 11.57
C GLY A 45 7.29 4.07 12.17
N ASN A 46 7.04 2.77 12.22
CA ASN A 46 7.94 1.80 12.87
C ASN A 46 8.73 0.94 11.89
N HIS A 47 8.37 0.96 10.61
CA HIS A 47 8.90 0.04 9.60
C HIS A 47 9.11 0.73 8.27
N ILE A 48 10.26 0.46 7.65
CA ILE A 48 10.65 1.04 6.38
C ILE A 48 10.31 0.03 5.28
N ILE A 49 9.53 0.49 4.31
CA ILE A 49 9.15 -0.30 3.13
C ILE A 49 9.67 0.46 1.92
N ASP A 50 10.68 -0.09 1.24
CA ASP A 50 11.24 0.47 0.00
C ASP A 50 11.14 -0.51 -1.19
N LYS A 51 10.69 -1.74 -0.93
CA LYS A 51 10.49 -2.78 -1.94
C LYS A 51 9.25 -3.60 -1.62
N VAL A 52 8.35 -3.69 -2.59
CA VAL A 52 7.06 -4.36 -2.49
C VAL A 52 6.95 -5.44 -3.57
N LEU A 53 6.59 -6.66 -3.17
CA LEU A 53 6.15 -7.71 -4.10
C LEU A 53 4.65 -7.55 -4.37
N ILE A 54 4.26 -7.52 -5.63
CA ILE A 54 2.87 -7.53 -6.06
C ILE A 54 2.51 -8.97 -6.43
N ALA A 55 1.67 -9.58 -5.59
CA ALA A 55 1.11 -10.91 -5.79
C ALA A 55 -0.24 -10.83 -6.55
N ASN A 56 -0.25 -10.08 -7.64
CA ASN A 56 -1.41 -9.87 -8.50
C ASN A 56 -0.93 -9.46 -9.91
N ASN A 57 -1.83 -9.47 -10.89
CA ASN A 57 -1.56 -9.06 -12.26
C ASN A 57 -2.57 -8.01 -12.76
N GLY A 58 -2.58 -7.78 -14.07
CA GLY A 58 -3.58 -6.96 -14.75
C GLY A 58 -3.74 -5.56 -14.16
N ILE A 59 -4.99 -5.11 -14.07
CA ILE A 59 -5.33 -3.74 -13.65
C ILE A 59 -5.02 -3.48 -12.16
N ALA A 60 -5.06 -4.52 -11.32
CA ALA A 60 -4.74 -4.40 -9.89
C ALA A 60 -3.27 -3.98 -9.70
N ALA A 61 -2.35 -4.70 -10.35
CA ALA A 61 -0.93 -4.40 -10.33
C ALA A 61 -0.64 -2.99 -10.89
N VAL A 62 -1.22 -2.64 -12.05
CA VAL A 62 -1.06 -1.32 -12.67
C VAL A 62 -1.53 -0.21 -11.72
N LYS A 63 -2.73 -0.35 -11.14
CA LYS A 63 -3.32 0.70 -10.31
C LYS A 63 -2.53 0.90 -9.02
N CYS A 64 -2.07 -0.19 -8.40
CA CYS A 64 -1.20 -0.15 -7.22
C CYS A 64 0.09 0.64 -7.52
N MET A 65 0.84 0.21 -8.53
CA MET A 65 2.10 0.86 -8.91
C MET A 65 1.91 2.32 -9.28
N ARG A 66 0.93 2.66 -10.14
CA ARG A 66 0.70 4.07 -10.52
C ARG A 66 0.37 4.95 -9.31
N SER A 67 -0.43 4.45 -8.39
CA SER A 67 -0.88 5.23 -7.24
C SER A 67 0.26 5.46 -6.25
N ILE A 68 1.05 4.43 -5.94
CA ILE A 68 2.21 4.56 -5.06
C ILE A 68 3.28 5.41 -5.73
N ARG A 69 3.60 5.20 -7.01
CA ARG A 69 4.61 6.01 -7.73
C ARG A 69 4.23 7.49 -7.78
N ARG A 70 2.96 7.80 -8.01
CA ARG A 70 2.46 9.18 -7.96
C ARG A 70 2.67 9.79 -6.57
N TRP A 71 2.25 9.08 -5.52
CA TRP A 71 2.48 9.53 -4.14
C TRP A 71 3.97 9.67 -3.82
N SER A 72 4.80 8.72 -4.25
CA SER A 72 6.25 8.77 -4.10
C SER A 72 6.86 9.99 -4.79
N TYR A 73 6.39 10.34 -5.99
CA TYR A 73 6.83 11.55 -6.65
C TYR A 73 6.38 12.82 -5.92
N GLU A 74 5.15 12.85 -5.40
CA GLU A 74 4.63 13.98 -4.63
C GLU A 74 5.41 14.20 -3.32
N MET A 75 5.85 13.13 -2.65
CA MET A 75 6.55 13.20 -1.36
C MET A 75 8.07 13.31 -1.47
N PHE A 76 8.69 12.60 -2.42
CA PHE A 76 10.14 12.43 -2.52
C PHE A 76 10.74 13.03 -3.79
N ARG A 77 9.90 13.53 -4.72
CA ARG A 77 10.32 13.90 -6.09
C ARG A 77 11.02 12.76 -6.84
N ASN A 78 10.77 11.52 -6.40
CA ASN A 78 11.32 10.31 -6.98
C ASN A 78 10.23 9.23 -7.01
N GLU A 79 9.69 8.97 -8.19
CA GLU A 79 8.62 7.97 -8.36
C GLU A 79 9.10 6.52 -8.11
N ARG A 80 10.41 6.25 -8.21
CA ARG A 80 10.98 4.90 -8.06
C ARG A 80 11.60 4.66 -6.69
N ILE A 81 11.34 5.54 -5.73
CA ILE A 81 11.86 5.37 -4.38
C ILE A 81 11.28 4.15 -3.66
N ILE A 82 10.06 3.75 -4.06
CA ILE A 82 9.46 2.46 -3.72
C ILE A 82 9.57 1.57 -4.94
N ARG A 83 10.32 0.47 -4.80
CA ARG A 83 10.59 -0.50 -5.87
C ARG A 83 9.52 -1.58 -5.90
N PHE A 84 9.12 -1.98 -7.10
CA PHE A 84 8.13 -3.03 -7.30
C PHE A 84 8.75 -4.27 -7.92
N VAL A 85 8.50 -5.41 -7.28
CA VAL A 85 8.71 -6.74 -7.82
C VAL A 85 7.35 -7.31 -8.20
N VAL A 86 7.20 -7.85 -9.41
CA VAL A 86 5.93 -8.45 -9.87
C VAL A 86 6.12 -9.92 -10.21
N MET A 87 5.12 -10.75 -9.91
CA MET A 87 5.08 -12.14 -10.37
C MET A 87 4.44 -12.19 -11.76
N VAL A 88 5.02 -12.98 -12.68
CA VAL A 88 4.62 -12.96 -14.09
C VAL A 88 4.51 -14.36 -14.68
N THR A 89 3.32 -14.70 -15.19
CA THR A 89 3.09 -15.96 -15.90
C THR A 89 3.53 -15.88 -17.37
N PRO A 90 3.75 -17.02 -18.05
CA PRO A 90 3.99 -17.04 -19.50
C PRO A 90 2.85 -16.40 -20.30
N GLU A 91 1.60 -16.52 -19.83
CA GLU A 91 0.43 -15.93 -20.45
C GLU A 91 0.46 -14.40 -20.37
N ASP A 92 0.83 -13.83 -19.22
CA ASP A 92 0.97 -12.38 -19.04
C ASP A 92 2.11 -11.82 -19.91
N LEU A 93 3.22 -12.55 -20.04
CA LEU A 93 4.32 -12.19 -20.96
C LEU A 93 3.85 -12.20 -22.42
N LYS A 94 3.15 -13.26 -22.83
CA LYS A 94 2.62 -13.39 -24.19
C LYS A 94 1.60 -12.30 -24.51
N ALA A 95 0.78 -11.91 -23.53
CA ALA A 95 -0.16 -10.80 -23.65
C ALA A 95 0.50 -9.42 -23.59
N ASN A 96 1.81 -9.34 -23.36
CA ASN A 96 2.57 -8.09 -23.21
C ASN A 96 1.97 -7.18 -22.13
N ALA A 97 1.61 -7.77 -20.99
CA ALA A 97 0.85 -7.10 -19.95
C ALA A 97 1.57 -5.85 -19.41
N GLU A 98 0.83 -4.74 -19.31
CA GLU A 98 1.38 -3.42 -19.02
C GLU A 98 2.11 -3.35 -17.67
N TYR A 99 1.61 -4.07 -16.67
CA TYR A 99 2.21 -4.09 -15.33
C TYR A 99 3.66 -4.61 -15.35
N ILE A 100 4.01 -5.50 -16.29
CA ILE A 100 5.37 -6.05 -16.42
C ILE A 100 6.36 -4.95 -16.79
N LYS A 101 5.98 -4.08 -17.75
CA LYS A 101 6.82 -2.96 -18.21
C LYS A 101 6.96 -1.88 -17.15
N MET A 102 5.95 -1.76 -16.29
CA MET A 102 5.97 -0.77 -15.22
C MET A 102 6.86 -1.21 -14.05
N ALA A 103 6.96 -2.51 -13.77
CA ALA A 103 7.70 -3.01 -12.61
C ALA A 103 9.20 -2.74 -12.70
N ASP A 104 9.87 -2.66 -11.54
CA ASP A 104 11.33 -2.51 -11.46
C ASP A 104 12.03 -3.87 -11.62
N HIS A 105 11.37 -4.95 -11.19
CA HIS A 105 11.83 -6.32 -11.38
C HIS A 105 10.62 -7.25 -11.56
N TYR A 106 10.80 -8.33 -12.31
CA TYR A 106 9.78 -9.35 -12.44
C TYR A 106 10.34 -10.75 -12.19
N VAL A 107 9.48 -11.64 -11.69
CA VAL A 107 9.79 -13.02 -11.40
C VAL A 107 8.91 -13.93 -12.25
N PRO A 108 9.50 -14.76 -13.14
CA PRO A 108 8.71 -15.73 -13.88
C PRO A 108 8.15 -16.81 -12.92
N ILE A 109 6.87 -17.11 -13.07
CA ILE A 109 6.14 -18.11 -12.28
C ILE A 109 5.42 -19.10 -13.19
N SER A 110 4.87 -20.16 -12.61
CA SER A 110 4.11 -21.18 -13.34
C SER A 110 2.87 -20.59 -14.00
N GLY A 111 2.62 -20.96 -15.26
CA GLY A 111 1.38 -20.61 -15.98
C GLY A 111 0.18 -21.46 -15.57
N GLY A 112 -0.89 -21.37 -16.35
CA GLY A 112 -2.13 -22.11 -16.10
C GLY A 112 -3.02 -21.49 -15.01
N PRO A 113 -3.92 -22.29 -14.39
CA PRO A 113 -4.91 -21.77 -13.45
C PRO A 113 -4.30 -21.09 -12.21
N ASN A 114 -5.04 -20.16 -11.61
CA ASN A 114 -4.49 -19.25 -10.59
C ASN A 114 -3.96 -19.95 -9.33
N ASN A 115 -4.49 -21.13 -9.00
CA ASN A 115 -4.02 -21.97 -7.91
C ASN A 115 -2.55 -22.42 -8.05
N ASN A 116 -2.00 -22.36 -9.26
CA ASN A 116 -0.61 -22.67 -9.54
C ASN A 116 0.31 -21.44 -9.41
N ASN A 117 -0.26 -20.23 -9.28
CA ASN A 117 0.49 -18.98 -9.31
C ASN A 117 0.00 -17.94 -8.28
N TYR A 118 -0.86 -17.01 -8.67
CA TYR A 118 -1.27 -15.85 -7.88
C TYR A 118 -2.09 -16.22 -6.64
N ASP A 119 -2.71 -17.40 -6.62
CA ASP A 119 -3.43 -17.93 -5.46
C ASP A 119 -2.58 -18.94 -4.64
N ASN A 120 -1.36 -19.25 -5.10
CA ASN A 120 -0.45 -20.13 -4.38
C ASN A 120 0.33 -19.36 -3.31
N VAL A 121 -0.21 -19.36 -2.09
CA VAL A 121 0.41 -18.67 -0.94
C VAL A 121 1.85 -19.13 -0.70
N GLU A 122 2.13 -20.43 -0.71
CA GLU A 122 3.49 -20.95 -0.45
C GLU A 122 4.50 -20.41 -1.47
N MET A 123 4.11 -20.36 -2.75
CA MET A 123 4.92 -19.75 -3.81
C MET A 123 5.17 -18.26 -3.56
N ILE A 124 4.13 -17.51 -3.18
CA ILE A 124 4.25 -16.07 -2.87
C ILE A 124 5.25 -15.85 -1.74
N ILE A 125 5.16 -16.62 -0.65
CA ILE A 125 6.08 -16.54 0.49
C ILE A 125 7.50 -16.89 0.06
N ASP A 126 7.68 -17.96 -0.71
CA ASP A 126 8.99 -18.38 -1.20
C ASP A 126 9.65 -17.31 -2.08
N ILE A 127 8.91 -16.70 -3.01
CA ILE A 127 9.40 -15.59 -3.83
C ILE A 127 9.78 -14.39 -2.95
N ALA A 128 8.94 -14.04 -1.97
CA ALA A 128 9.17 -12.90 -1.08
C ALA A 128 10.41 -13.11 -0.16
N LYS A 129 10.77 -14.37 0.12
CA LYS A 129 12.01 -14.73 0.83
C LYS A 129 13.24 -14.70 -0.08
N ARG A 130 13.14 -15.28 -1.29
CA ARG A 130 14.23 -15.32 -2.27
C ARG A 130 14.63 -13.94 -2.75
N ILE A 131 13.64 -13.08 -2.97
CA ILE A 131 13.83 -11.67 -3.30
C ILE A 131 13.42 -10.90 -2.05
N PRO A 132 14.37 -10.45 -1.22
CA PRO A 132 14.04 -9.83 0.07
C PRO A 132 13.29 -8.53 -0.17
N VAL A 133 11.96 -8.63 -0.11
CA VAL A 133 10.99 -7.54 -0.09
C VAL A 133 10.56 -7.30 1.34
N GLN A 134 10.27 -6.05 1.68
CA GLN A 134 9.76 -5.75 3.02
C GLN A 134 8.27 -6.00 3.10
N ALA A 135 7.55 -5.92 1.99
CA ALA A 135 6.10 -6.09 1.99
C ALA A 135 5.57 -6.80 0.74
N VAL A 136 4.38 -7.38 0.89
CA VAL A 136 3.59 -8.00 -0.19
C VAL A 136 2.23 -7.32 -0.28
N TRP A 137 1.80 -7.00 -1.49
CA TRP A 137 0.47 -6.50 -1.79
C TRP A 137 -0.26 -7.47 -2.72
N ALA A 138 -1.44 -7.94 -2.29
CA ALA A 138 -2.27 -8.86 -3.08
C ALA A 138 -3.46 -8.17 -3.76
N GLY A 139 -3.83 -6.95 -3.37
CA GLY A 139 -4.96 -6.24 -3.99
C GLY A 139 -6.30 -6.95 -3.78
N TRP A 140 -6.98 -7.33 -4.87
CA TRP A 140 -8.25 -8.05 -4.86
C TRP A 140 -8.19 -9.29 -5.76
N GLY A 141 -8.98 -10.31 -5.42
CA GLY A 141 -8.92 -11.63 -6.04
C GLY A 141 -7.64 -12.40 -5.70
N ASN A 142 -7.51 -13.61 -6.24
CA ASN A 142 -6.39 -14.52 -5.94
C ASN A 142 -6.22 -14.71 -4.42
N ALA A 143 -4.98 -14.69 -3.91
CA ALA A 143 -4.69 -14.85 -2.50
C ALA A 143 -5.06 -13.63 -1.62
N SER A 144 -5.74 -12.60 -2.13
CA SER A 144 -6.05 -11.39 -1.34
C SER A 144 -6.93 -11.65 -0.12
N GLU A 145 -7.82 -12.64 -0.22
CA GLU A 145 -8.76 -13.05 0.84
C GLU A 145 -8.29 -14.32 1.56
N ASN A 146 -7.11 -14.84 1.22
CA ASN A 146 -6.57 -16.05 1.81
C ASN A 146 -5.92 -15.74 3.16
N LEU A 147 -6.56 -16.17 4.25
CA LEU A 147 -6.11 -15.96 5.64
C LEU A 147 -4.66 -16.41 5.91
N LYS A 148 -4.19 -17.42 5.17
CA LYS A 148 -2.83 -17.96 5.34
C LYS A 148 -1.76 -16.99 4.84
N LEU A 149 -2.07 -16.13 3.87
CA LEU A 149 -1.10 -15.21 3.29
C LEU A 149 -0.55 -14.22 4.33
N PRO A 150 -1.37 -13.39 5.02
CA PRO A 150 -0.86 -12.50 6.05
C PRO A 150 -0.20 -13.24 7.22
N GLU A 151 -0.70 -14.42 7.59
CA GLU A 151 -0.12 -15.22 8.67
C GLU A 151 1.31 -15.69 8.34
N LEU A 152 1.51 -16.28 7.17
CA LEU A 152 2.82 -16.80 6.75
C LEU A 152 3.82 -15.69 6.41
N LEU A 153 3.34 -14.56 5.88
CA LEU A 153 4.16 -13.37 5.69
C LEU A 153 4.68 -12.85 7.03
N HIS A 154 3.79 -12.72 8.02
CA HIS A 154 4.16 -12.26 9.36
C HIS A 154 5.19 -13.20 10.01
N LYS A 155 4.98 -14.53 9.94
CA LYS A 155 5.96 -15.52 10.42
C LYS A 155 7.31 -15.43 9.72
N SER A 156 7.35 -14.87 8.51
CA SER A 156 8.56 -14.68 7.71
C SER A 156 9.18 -13.28 7.88
N GLY A 157 8.61 -12.42 8.75
CA GLY A 157 9.08 -11.05 8.95
C GLY A 157 8.77 -10.11 7.77
N ILE A 158 7.77 -10.43 6.95
CA ILE A 158 7.36 -9.66 5.77
C ILE A 158 5.98 -9.06 6.02
N TYR A 159 5.80 -7.77 5.69
CA TYR A 159 4.53 -7.08 5.92
C TYR A 159 3.51 -7.41 4.83
N PHE A 160 2.27 -7.68 5.23
CA PHE A 160 1.15 -7.70 4.31
C PHE A 160 0.53 -6.31 4.21
N LEU A 161 0.47 -5.74 2.99
CA LEU A 161 -0.18 -4.46 2.73
C LEU A 161 -1.70 -4.64 2.57
N GLY A 162 -2.35 -5.02 3.67
CA GLY A 162 -3.78 -5.30 3.74
C GLY A 162 -4.24 -5.47 5.19
N ILE A 163 -5.38 -6.11 5.36
CA ILE A 163 -5.93 -6.40 6.69
C ILE A 163 -5.12 -7.56 7.31
N SER A 164 -4.90 -7.50 8.62
CA SER A 164 -4.25 -8.61 9.35
C SER A 164 -5.16 -9.85 9.39
N SER A 165 -4.56 -11.05 9.41
CA SER A 165 -5.28 -12.33 9.51
C SER A 165 -6.32 -12.42 10.63
N HIS A 166 -6.15 -11.66 11.73
CA HIS A 166 -7.11 -11.64 12.83
C HIS A 166 -8.43 -10.91 12.52
N TYR A 167 -8.49 -10.14 11.44
CA TYR A 167 -9.64 -9.29 11.08
C TYR A 167 -10.20 -9.58 9.67
N ILE A 168 -9.68 -10.60 8.98
CA ILE A 168 -10.24 -11.13 7.72
C ILE A 168 -11.03 -12.39 8.07
#